data_AF-A0A6L7S518-F1
#
_entry.id   AF-A0A6L7S518-F1
#
_cell.length_a   1.000
_cell.length_b   1.000
_cell.length_c   1.000
_cell.angle_alpha   90.00
_cell.angle_beta   90.00
_cell.angle_gamma   90.00
#
_symmetry.space_group_name_H-M   'P 1'
#
loop_
_entity.id
_entity.type
_entity.pdbx_description
1 polymer ?
#
loop_
_entity_poly.entity_id
_entity_poly.type
_entity_poly.pdbx_seq_one_letter_code
_entity_poly.pdbx_strand_id
1 'polypeptide(L)'
;MRGRTAERTPEPERVPRLVPVLPARFPRGISGRMPADPGWPPTAGVSPLAKKPGGEAERARVPPWTTAQGSKRKRLKRDPNNASLGRRSAELRESGHFSDVLGSQLCSATMSTGERNMKVTRFGLALAFASTLGAAALPANAEELSVATFVPPQHHTNLVMFKWFGEEIERRSGGTLTMKLYPAGQLGAGPVQQYKRAVEGVGDITFGVAAYTPAIFPKSMLAILPGAAENADDSTRRIWANFDAHFAEEFADVKVLAVGTVAGSLFVGTRDVSTMEGLKGAKLVPFAAMTTPIVEALGAVPVQMPVTEMYTGLSTGTIDVTTASYNNLTPPWNFWDVASHVVENVPVSFAVTFAVMNKERYMSLSEEHRAIIDELAGLPMSLKLAESFDGADERSKRMIAEADKNYEWIVVSDEERARMDAAVAEGLEAIFADYEARGIANAREIYEALNR
;
A
#
# COMPACT_ATOMS: atom_id res chain seq x y z
N MET A 1 -4.95 -53.48 54.37
CA MET A 1 -3.80 -52.62 54.70
C MET A 1 -3.39 -51.85 53.45
N ARG A 2 -2.96 -50.60 53.62
CA ARG A 2 -2.79 -49.56 52.60
C ARG A 2 -1.61 -49.84 51.66
N GLY A 3 -1.72 -49.43 50.39
CA GLY A 3 -0.61 -49.23 49.45
C GLY A 3 -0.98 -48.15 48.45
N ARG A 4 -0.29 -47.00 48.50
CA ARG A 4 -0.58 -45.74 47.80
C ARG A 4 -0.19 -45.82 46.32
N THR A 5 -1.04 -45.33 45.43
CA THR A 5 -0.70 -44.96 44.05
C THR A 5 -0.11 -43.54 44.05
N ALA A 6 1.08 -43.38 43.48
CA ALA A 6 1.73 -42.09 43.26
C ALA A 6 1.25 -41.48 41.93
N GLU A 7 0.72 -40.26 41.99
CA GLU A 7 0.46 -39.40 40.84
C GLU A 7 1.77 -39.01 40.15
N ARG A 8 1.81 -39.15 38.82
CA ARG A 8 2.84 -38.57 37.95
C ARG A 8 2.38 -37.18 37.54
N THR A 9 3.17 -36.16 37.86
CA THR A 9 3.08 -34.82 37.28
C THR A 9 3.48 -34.84 35.80
N PRO A 10 2.88 -34.01 34.93
CA PRO A 10 3.29 -33.88 33.53
C PRO A 10 4.55 -33.01 33.41
N GLU A 11 5.44 -33.41 32.51
CA GLU A 11 6.65 -32.69 32.10
C GLU A 11 6.27 -31.50 31.18
N PRO A 12 6.91 -30.32 31.28
CA PRO A 12 6.56 -29.18 30.43
C PRO A 12 7.01 -29.42 28.97
N GLU A 13 6.09 -29.16 28.03
CA GLU A 13 6.31 -29.21 26.59
C GLU A 13 7.48 -28.30 26.16
N ARG A 14 8.39 -28.85 25.37
CA ARG A 14 9.52 -28.11 24.80
C ARG A 14 9.02 -27.23 23.65
N VAL A 15 9.20 -25.93 23.78
CA VAL A 15 9.06 -24.95 22.68
C VAL A 15 9.99 -25.34 21.52
N PRO A 16 9.53 -25.38 20.25
CA PRO A 16 10.38 -25.71 19.12
C PRO A 16 11.45 -24.63 18.90
N ARG A 17 12.71 -25.05 18.71
CA ARG A 17 13.82 -24.16 18.37
C ARG A 17 13.64 -23.63 16.93
N LEU A 18 13.78 -22.31 16.77
CA LEU A 18 14.00 -21.67 15.47
C LEU A 18 15.17 -22.38 14.76
N VAL A 19 14.91 -22.91 13.57
CA VAL A 19 15.94 -23.56 12.74
C VAL A 19 16.73 -22.44 12.04
N PRO A 20 18.07 -22.41 12.14
CA PRO A 20 18.87 -21.42 11.44
C PRO A 20 18.79 -21.67 9.92
N VAL A 21 18.37 -20.63 9.19
CA VAL A 21 18.38 -20.61 7.72
C VAL A 21 19.82 -20.39 7.26
N LEU A 22 20.44 -21.43 6.71
CA LEU A 22 21.73 -21.33 6.04
C LEU A 22 21.55 -20.61 4.71
N PRO A 23 22.30 -19.53 4.41
CA PRO A 23 22.23 -18.89 3.10
C PRO A 23 22.78 -19.82 2.03
N ALA A 24 22.05 -19.96 0.93
CA ALA A 24 22.53 -20.63 -0.28
C ALA A 24 23.80 -19.93 -0.78
N ARG A 25 24.92 -20.66 -0.82
CA ARG A 25 26.16 -20.18 -1.45
C ARG A 25 25.93 -20.03 -2.95
N PHE A 26 25.94 -18.79 -3.45
CA PHE A 26 25.91 -18.52 -4.89
C PHE A 26 27.19 -19.01 -5.58
N PRO A 27 27.11 -19.79 -6.67
CA PRO A 27 28.27 -20.13 -7.47
C PRO A 27 28.68 -18.92 -8.34
N ARG A 28 29.96 -18.59 -8.33
CA ARG A 28 30.55 -17.59 -9.23
C ARG A 28 30.57 -18.15 -10.65
N GLY A 29 29.91 -17.43 -11.56
CA GLY A 29 30.20 -17.42 -12.99
C GLY A 29 29.41 -18.42 -13.83
N ILE A 30 28.58 -17.91 -14.73
CA ILE A 30 28.51 -18.28 -16.15
C ILE A 30 27.89 -17.09 -16.88
N SER A 31 28.64 -16.55 -17.85
CA SER A 31 28.20 -15.51 -18.78
C SER A 31 27.26 -16.10 -19.81
N GLY A 32 26.00 -15.63 -19.85
CA GLY A 32 25.07 -15.90 -20.94
C GLY A 32 24.09 -14.74 -21.08
N ARG A 33 24.13 -14.03 -22.21
CA ARG A 33 23.13 -13.00 -22.54
C ARG A 33 21.78 -13.68 -22.77
N MET A 34 20.75 -13.27 -22.02
CA MET A 34 19.35 -13.56 -22.29
C MET A 34 18.58 -12.24 -22.55
N PRO A 35 17.46 -12.29 -23.28
CA PRO A 35 16.93 -11.16 -24.03
C PRO A 35 16.19 -10.12 -23.17
N ALA A 36 16.09 -8.90 -23.70
CA ALA A 36 15.46 -7.74 -23.07
C ALA A 36 13.95 -7.95 -22.82
N ASP A 37 13.51 -7.52 -21.64
CA ASP A 37 12.12 -7.52 -21.16
C ASP A 37 11.30 -6.41 -21.86
N PRO A 38 10.15 -6.69 -22.51
CA PRO A 38 9.47 -5.72 -23.38
C PRO A 38 8.68 -4.59 -22.66
N GLY A 39 8.80 -4.46 -21.34
CA GLY A 39 7.91 -3.60 -20.53
C GLY A 39 8.45 -2.23 -20.09
N TRP A 40 9.70 -1.86 -20.40
CA TRP A 40 10.31 -0.64 -19.83
C TRP A 40 11.09 0.19 -20.85
N PRO A 41 10.91 1.52 -20.91
CA PRO A 41 11.75 2.37 -21.75
C PRO A 41 13.20 2.36 -21.24
N PRO A 42 14.21 2.33 -22.13
CA PRO A 42 15.61 2.36 -21.71
C PRO A 42 15.93 3.65 -20.96
N THR A 43 16.65 3.52 -19.86
CA THR A 43 17.18 4.65 -19.08
C THR A 43 18.07 5.52 -19.97
N ALA A 44 17.76 6.81 -20.07
CA ALA A 44 18.60 7.76 -20.79
C ALA A 44 20.00 7.81 -20.15
N GLY A 45 20.99 7.25 -20.86
CA GLY A 45 22.39 7.29 -20.46
C GLY A 45 22.92 8.72 -20.49
N VAL A 46 23.45 9.17 -19.36
CA VAL A 46 24.24 10.40 -19.29
C VAL A 46 25.62 10.07 -19.89
N SER A 47 25.89 10.62 -21.06
CA SER A 47 27.21 10.49 -21.71
C SER A 47 28.21 11.45 -21.06
N PRO A 48 29.49 11.05 -20.86
CA PRO A 48 30.46 11.85 -20.11
C PRO A 48 31.07 12.94 -20.99
N LEU A 49 30.96 14.20 -20.58
CA LEU A 49 31.65 15.31 -21.24
C LEU A 49 33.11 15.38 -20.79
N ALA A 50 33.99 15.28 -21.79
CA ALA A 50 35.44 15.37 -21.69
C ALA A 50 35.93 16.74 -21.19
N LYS A 51 36.96 16.72 -20.34
CA LYS A 51 37.77 17.88 -19.96
C LYS A 51 38.57 18.42 -21.16
N LYS A 52 38.62 19.75 -21.33
CA LYS A 52 39.82 20.53 -21.70
C LYS A 52 39.74 21.98 -21.19
N PRO A 53 40.88 22.69 -21.06
CA PRO A 53 41.11 23.65 -19.97
C PRO A 53 41.10 25.13 -20.39
N GLY A 54 40.98 26.01 -19.39
CA GLY A 54 41.46 27.39 -19.42
C GLY A 54 40.44 28.46 -19.80
N GLY A 55 40.18 29.40 -18.88
CA GLY A 55 39.39 30.61 -19.14
C GLY A 55 39.00 31.30 -17.84
N GLU A 56 39.47 32.53 -17.66
CA GLU A 56 39.50 33.32 -16.42
C GLU A 56 38.13 33.69 -15.81
N ALA A 57 38.22 34.07 -14.54
CA ALA A 57 37.16 34.50 -13.66
C ALA A 57 36.51 35.82 -14.09
N GLU A 58 35.17 35.90 -13.97
CA GLU A 58 34.52 37.17 -13.67
C GLU A 58 33.34 36.98 -12.72
N ARG A 59 33.28 37.89 -11.74
CA ARG A 59 32.43 37.87 -10.55
C ARG A 59 31.04 38.39 -10.91
N ALA A 60 29.98 37.65 -10.57
CA ALA A 60 28.64 38.21 -10.47
C ALA A 60 28.18 38.19 -9.00
N ARG A 61 27.99 39.39 -8.45
CA ARG A 61 27.51 39.66 -7.10
C ARG A 61 26.03 39.27 -6.99
N VAL A 62 25.68 38.53 -5.95
CA VAL A 62 24.30 38.30 -5.50
C VAL A 62 23.98 39.35 -4.43
N PRO A 63 22.86 40.10 -4.51
CA PRO A 63 22.50 41.05 -3.46
C PRO A 63 21.79 40.35 -2.29
N PRO A 64 22.00 40.78 -1.04
CA PRO A 64 21.31 40.26 0.13
C PRO A 64 19.92 40.92 0.29
N TRP A 65 18.93 40.13 0.67
CA TRP A 65 17.63 40.65 1.11
C TRP A 65 17.67 40.96 2.61
N THR A 66 17.44 42.23 2.95
CA THR A 66 17.14 42.69 4.32
C THR A 66 15.67 43.12 4.44
N THR A 67 15.11 42.75 5.59
CA THR A 67 13.81 43.03 6.23
C THR A 67 13.21 44.44 6.07
N ALA A 68 11.86 44.55 5.98
CA ALA A 68 10.97 45.04 7.07
C ALA A 68 9.52 45.39 6.63
N GLN A 69 8.57 45.12 7.56
CA GLN A 69 7.24 45.74 7.80
C GLN A 69 6.14 45.63 6.72
N GLY A 70 4.88 45.29 7.03
CA GLY A 70 4.19 45.01 8.29
C GLY A 70 2.69 44.80 8.01
N SER A 71 2.01 43.96 8.79
CA SER A 71 0.56 44.06 8.92
C SER A 71 0.12 43.66 10.33
N LYS A 72 -0.57 44.60 10.98
CA LYS A 72 -1.19 44.42 12.30
C LYS A 72 -2.35 43.43 12.15
N ARG A 73 -2.33 42.30 12.85
CA ARG A 73 -3.55 41.52 13.14
C ARG A 73 -3.91 41.64 14.61
N LYS A 74 -5.08 42.22 14.84
CA LYS A 74 -5.75 42.35 16.14
C LYS A 74 -5.98 40.96 16.73
N ARG A 75 -5.57 40.80 18.00
CA ARG A 75 -5.99 39.73 18.92
C ARG A 75 -7.51 39.77 19.08
N LEU A 76 -8.19 38.69 18.69
CA LEU A 76 -9.55 38.40 19.16
C LEU A 76 -9.44 37.67 20.50
N LYS A 77 -9.97 38.30 21.55
CA LYS A 77 -10.16 37.69 22.86
C LYS A 77 -11.32 36.71 22.79
N ARG A 78 -11.10 35.53 23.37
CA ARG A 78 -12.09 34.50 23.70
C ARG A 78 -13.06 35.07 24.73
N ASP A 79 -14.36 35.01 24.47
CA ASP A 79 -15.43 35.26 25.43
C ASP A 79 -16.00 33.91 25.88
N PRO A 80 -15.98 33.57 27.19
CA PRO A 80 -16.52 32.33 27.71
C PRO A 80 -17.91 32.57 28.30
N ASN A 81 -18.96 32.49 27.47
CA ASN A 81 -20.34 32.36 27.93
C ASN A 81 -21.25 32.00 26.76
N ASN A 82 -21.50 30.71 26.53
CA ASN A 82 -22.86 30.27 26.21
C ASN A 82 -23.02 28.78 26.50
N ALA A 83 -23.72 28.49 27.59
CA ALA A 83 -24.23 27.18 27.91
C ALA A 83 -25.76 27.24 27.87
N SER A 84 -26.35 26.16 27.38
CA SER A 84 -27.73 25.70 27.57
C SER A 84 -28.83 26.24 26.64
N LEU A 85 -29.82 25.35 26.46
CA LEU A 85 -31.08 25.40 25.71
C LEU A 85 -30.96 24.81 24.30
N GLY A 86 -31.66 23.75 23.91
CA GLY A 86 -32.82 23.09 24.50
C GLY A 86 -33.71 22.57 23.36
N ARG A 87 -34.09 21.29 23.43
CA ARG A 87 -34.92 20.51 22.50
C ARG A 87 -36.21 21.21 22.04
N ARG A 88 -36.67 20.88 20.82
CA ARG A 88 -38.07 20.57 20.41
C ARG A 88 -38.13 20.25 18.90
N SER A 89 -38.38 18.98 18.51
CA SER A 89 -39.64 18.39 17.98
C SER A 89 -40.05 18.99 16.61
N ALA A 90 -40.00 18.27 15.49
CA ALA A 90 -40.83 17.13 15.04
C ALA A 90 -42.30 17.51 14.73
N GLU A 91 -42.75 17.01 13.56
CA GLU A 91 -44.12 16.92 13.02
C GLU A 91 -44.72 18.12 12.26
N LEU A 92 -45.04 17.89 10.97
CA LEU A 92 -46.43 17.78 10.50
C LEU A 92 -46.50 17.15 9.08
N ARG A 93 -47.39 16.17 8.96
CA ARG A 93 -47.77 15.35 7.79
C ARG A 93 -49.15 15.81 7.29
N GLU A 94 -49.43 15.48 6.02
CA GLU A 94 -50.75 15.34 5.37
C GLU A 94 -51.53 16.64 5.10
N SER A 95 -52.25 16.85 4.01
CA SER A 95 -52.98 16.04 3.00
C SER A 95 -53.17 16.93 1.74
N GLY A 96 -53.36 16.53 0.49
CA GLY A 96 -54.19 15.48 -0.09
C GLY A 96 -54.99 16.07 -1.26
N HIS A 97 -54.95 15.38 -2.42
CA HIS A 97 -55.88 15.38 -3.56
C HIS A 97 -56.30 16.67 -4.29
N PHE A 98 -56.14 16.68 -5.62
CA PHE A 98 -57.29 16.75 -6.55
C PHE A 98 -56.87 16.26 -7.95
N SER A 99 -57.68 15.35 -8.50
CA SER A 99 -57.56 14.70 -9.81
C SER A 99 -58.40 15.38 -10.88
N ASP A 100 -57.96 15.22 -12.13
CA ASP A 100 -58.69 15.02 -13.39
C ASP A 100 -59.89 15.91 -13.76
N VAL A 101 -59.78 16.57 -14.94
CA VAL A 101 -60.89 16.72 -15.89
C VAL A 101 -60.38 16.58 -17.33
N LEU A 102 -60.89 15.54 -18.00
CA LEU A 102 -60.90 15.28 -19.44
C LEU A 102 -61.75 16.31 -20.22
N GLY A 103 -61.43 16.55 -21.49
CA GLY A 103 -62.33 17.30 -22.38
C GLY A 103 -61.85 17.41 -23.82
N SER A 104 -61.97 16.34 -24.58
CA SER A 104 -61.86 16.31 -26.04
C SER A 104 -62.95 17.14 -26.72
N GLN A 105 -62.60 17.92 -27.74
CA GLN A 105 -63.55 18.32 -28.80
C GLN A 105 -62.93 18.11 -30.19
N LEU A 106 -63.58 17.21 -30.93
CA LEU A 106 -63.50 17.08 -32.39
C LEU A 106 -64.29 18.22 -33.02
N CYS A 107 -63.75 18.84 -34.07
CA CYS A 107 -64.59 19.49 -35.07
C CYS A 107 -64.00 19.28 -36.47
N SER A 108 -64.87 18.78 -37.34
CA SER A 108 -64.63 18.40 -38.72
C SER A 108 -64.64 19.63 -39.64
N ALA A 109 -63.80 19.64 -40.66
CA ALA A 109 -64.03 20.44 -41.86
C ALA A 109 -63.48 19.72 -43.10
N THR A 110 -64.39 19.51 -44.02
CA THR A 110 -64.30 18.78 -45.28
C THR A 110 -63.71 19.59 -46.44
N MET A 111 -63.07 18.84 -47.35
CA MET A 111 -62.98 19.01 -48.81
C MET A 111 -62.08 20.10 -49.41
N SER A 112 -61.08 19.66 -50.19
CA SER A 112 -60.98 20.06 -51.60
C SER A 112 -60.19 19.03 -52.40
N THR A 113 -60.82 18.58 -53.47
CA THR A 113 -60.40 17.62 -54.50
C THR A 113 -59.30 18.16 -55.41
N GLY A 114 -58.40 17.28 -55.84
CA GLY A 114 -57.45 17.54 -56.93
C GLY A 114 -56.84 16.24 -57.44
N GLU A 115 -57.58 15.54 -58.31
CA GLU A 115 -57.08 14.38 -59.05
C GLU A 115 -55.95 14.78 -60.01
N ARG A 116 -54.84 14.05 -59.98
CA ARG A 116 -54.00 13.82 -61.16
C ARG A 116 -53.54 12.37 -61.18
N ASN A 117 -54.07 11.65 -62.16
CA ASN A 117 -53.62 10.33 -62.59
C ASN A 117 -52.17 10.38 -63.08
N MET A 118 -51.31 9.50 -62.58
CA MET A 118 -50.31 8.85 -63.44
C MET A 118 -49.84 7.52 -62.85
N LYS A 119 -50.09 6.45 -63.60
CA LYS A 119 -49.54 5.11 -63.38
C LYS A 119 -48.07 5.09 -63.83
N VAL A 120 -47.13 4.83 -62.92
CA VAL A 120 -45.78 4.32 -63.24
C VAL A 120 -45.37 3.38 -62.09
N THR A 121 -45.61 2.08 -62.21
CA THR A 121 -44.62 1.06 -62.64
C THR A 121 -43.48 0.85 -61.64
N ARG A 122 -43.67 -0.15 -60.77
CA ARG A 122 -42.70 -1.14 -60.27
C ARG A 122 -41.21 -0.77 -60.41
N PHE A 123 -40.62 -0.07 -59.42
CA PHE A 123 -39.21 -0.18 -59.04
C PHE A 123 -39.04 0.56 -57.70
N GLY A 124 -39.07 -0.16 -56.59
CA GLY A 124 -38.97 0.48 -55.27
C GLY A 124 -38.94 -0.49 -54.08
N LEU A 125 -38.48 -1.73 -54.30
CA LEU A 125 -38.38 -2.74 -53.25
C LEU A 125 -36.92 -3.21 -53.12
N ALA A 126 -36.00 -2.28 -52.91
CA ALA A 126 -34.59 -2.58 -52.67
C ALA A 126 -33.86 -1.51 -51.83
N LEU A 127 -34.57 -0.72 -51.03
CA LEU A 127 -33.96 0.36 -50.22
C LEU A 127 -34.64 0.54 -48.85
N ALA A 128 -35.05 -0.56 -48.21
CA ALA A 128 -35.66 -0.54 -46.88
C ALA A 128 -35.04 -1.56 -45.89
N PHE A 129 -33.86 -2.11 -46.19
CA PHE A 129 -33.21 -3.13 -45.36
C PHE A 129 -31.73 -2.81 -45.04
N ALA A 130 -31.35 -1.53 -45.06
CA ALA A 130 -29.98 -1.09 -44.74
C ALA A 130 -29.93 0.01 -43.67
N SER A 131 -30.98 0.13 -42.85
CA SER A 131 -31.11 1.23 -41.87
C SER A 131 -31.16 0.76 -40.40
N THR A 132 -30.95 -0.53 -40.12
CA THR A 132 -31.04 -1.11 -38.76
C THR A 132 -29.72 -1.60 -38.17
N LEU A 133 -28.58 -1.45 -38.86
CA LEU A 133 -27.24 -1.74 -38.30
C LEU A 133 -26.47 -0.47 -37.89
N GLY A 134 -27.17 0.62 -37.65
CA GLY A 134 -26.65 1.81 -36.99
C GLY A 134 -27.01 1.81 -35.50
N ALA A 135 -26.79 0.71 -34.79
CA ALA A 135 -26.63 0.81 -33.34
C ALA A 135 -25.34 1.59 -33.14
N ALA A 136 -25.46 2.92 -33.08
CA ALA A 136 -24.44 3.74 -32.48
C ALA A 136 -24.15 3.09 -31.12
N ALA A 137 -22.99 2.47 -30.98
CA ALA A 137 -22.39 2.25 -29.69
C ALA A 137 -22.24 3.65 -29.11
N LEU A 138 -23.29 4.11 -28.42
CA LEU A 138 -23.13 5.19 -27.46
C LEU A 138 -21.91 4.75 -26.65
N PRO A 139 -20.87 5.60 -26.50
CA PRO A 139 -19.80 5.27 -25.60
C PRO A 139 -20.49 4.97 -24.28
N ALA A 140 -20.46 3.70 -23.86
CA ALA A 140 -20.85 3.36 -22.51
C ALA A 140 -19.97 4.27 -21.66
N ASN A 141 -20.58 5.20 -20.92
CA ASN A 141 -19.83 6.08 -20.04
C ASN A 141 -19.09 5.15 -19.08
N ALA A 142 -17.79 4.95 -19.33
CA ALA A 142 -16.98 4.07 -18.52
C ALA A 142 -17.02 4.62 -17.11
N GLU A 143 -17.45 3.78 -16.18
CA GLU A 143 -17.38 4.10 -14.78
C GLU A 143 -15.91 4.08 -14.38
N GLU A 144 -15.32 5.24 -14.07
CA GLU A 144 -13.90 5.36 -13.73
C GLU A 144 -13.71 5.29 -12.21
N LEU A 145 -12.87 4.36 -11.76
CA LEU A 145 -12.44 4.24 -10.36
C LEU A 145 -11.14 5.03 -10.13
N SER A 146 -11.17 5.96 -9.18
CA SER A 146 -10.01 6.72 -8.74
C SER A 146 -9.15 5.92 -7.75
N VAL A 147 -7.84 5.85 -8.01
CA VAL A 147 -6.86 5.18 -7.11
C VAL A 147 -5.94 6.22 -6.49
N ALA A 148 -6.05 6.46 -5.20
CA ALA A 148 -5.17 7.35 -4.46
C ALA A 148 -3.98 6.57 -3.87
N THR A 149 -2.75 6.97 -4.20
CA THR A 149 -1.54 6.40 -3.59
C THR A 149 -0.59 7.49 -3.13
N PHE A 150 0.11 7.27 -2.02
CA PHE A 150 1.15 8.19 -1.55
C PHE A 150 2.50 7.96 -2.23
N VAL A 151 2.69 6.78 -2.82
CA VAL A 151 3.98 6.40 -3.42
C VAL A 151 4.19 7.13 -4.76
N PRO A 152 5.45 7.39 -5.15
CA PRO A 152 5.76 8.04 -6.42
C PRO A 152 5.23 7.26 -7.64
N PRO A 153 5.04 7.91 -8.81
CA PRO A 153 4.54 7.25 -10.01
C PRO A 153 5.34 6.00 -10.42
N GLN A 154 6.65 6.01 -10.18
CA GLN A 154 7.57 4.93 -10.55
C GLN A 154 7.61 3.78 -9.53
N HIS A 155 6.86 3.86 -8.43
CA HIS A 155 6.85 2.80 -7.43
C HIS A 155 6.25 1.52 -8.02
N HIS A 156 6.88 0.37 -7.74
CA HIS A 156 6.53 -0.92 -8.37
C HIS A 156 5.07 -1.34 -8.14
N THR A 157 4.45 -0.98 -7.01
CA THR A 157 3.02 -1.26 -6.76
C THR A 157 2.10 -0.58 -7.78
N ASN A 158 2.45 0.63 -8.24
CA ASN A 158 1.71 1.33 -9.29
C ASN A 158 1.89 0.66 -10.65
N LEU A 159 3.12 0.25 -10.96
CA LEU A 159 3.52 -0.26 -12.27
C LEU A 159 3.17 -1.73 -12.49
N VAL A 160 2.99 -2.49 -11.42
CA VAL A 160 2.74 -3.94 -11.45
C VAL A 160 1.33 -4.23 -10.96
N MET A 161 1.05 -4.06 -9.66
CA MET A 161 -0.23 -4.47 -9.07
C MET A 161 -1.40 -3.63 -9.58
N PHE A 162 -1.33 -2.29 -9.46
CA PHE A 162 -2.43 -1.43 -9.92
C PHE A 162 -2.57 -1.44 -11.44
N LYS A 163 -1.46 -1.46 -12.18
CA LYS A 163 -1.50 -1.62 -13.64
C LYS A 163 -2.27 -2.89 -14.02
N TRP A 164 -1.88 -4.04 -13.47
CA TRP A 164 -2.55 -5.32 -13.72
C TRP A 164 -4.03 -5.27 -13.35
N PHE A 165 -4.38 -4.73 -12.19
CA PHE A 165 -5.78 -4.67 -11.75
C PHE A 165 -6.62 -3.78 -12.68
N GLY A 166 -6.09 -2.60 -13.05
CA GLY A 166 -6.75 -1.69 -13.99
C GLY A 166 -6.96 -2.32 -15.38
N GLU A 167 -5.93 -2.97 -15.91
CA GLU A 167 -6.01 -3.68 -17.20
C GLU A 167 -7.03 -4.83 -17.16
N GLU A 168 -7.08 -5.58 -16.05
CA GLU A 168 -8.03 -6.70 -15.91
C GLU A 168 -9.48 -6.26 -15.73
N ILE A 169 -9.75 -5.21 -14.94
CA ILE A 169 -11.12 -4.71 -14.82
C ILE A 169 -11.62 -4.11 -16.13
N GLU A 170 -10.76 -3.38 -16.87
CA GLU A 170 -11.11 -2.82 -18.17
C GLU A 170 -11.37 -3.93 -19.19
N ARG A 171 -10.47 -4.93 -19.27
CA ARG A 171 -10.60 -6.05 -20.20
C ARG A 171 -11.84 -6.90 -19.92
N ARG A 172 -12.12 -7.23 -18.66
CA ARG A 172 -13.25 -8.10 -18.29
C ARG A 172 -14.60 -7.39 -18.37
N SER A 173 -14.63 -6.08 -18.15
CA SER A 173 -15.85 -5.26 -18.26
C SER A 173 -16.14 -4.78 -19.68
N GLY A 174 -15.30 -5.13 -20.67
CA GLY A 174 -15.40 -4.62 -22.03
C GLY A 174 -15.21 -3.10 -22.13
N GLY A 175 -14.43 -2.50 -21.22
CA GLY A 175 -14.18 -1.07 -21.14
C GLY A 175 -15.26 -0.26 -20.39
N THR A 176 -16.26 -0.91 -19.79
CA THR A 176 -17.33 -0.21 -19.06
C THR A 176 -16.94 0.16 -17.63
N LEU A 177 -15.88 -0.43 -17.09
CA LEU A 177 -15.25 -0.08 -15.81
C LEU A 177 -13.76 0.17 -16.07
N THR A 178 -13.26 1.35 -15.72
CA THR A 178 -11.85 1.73 -15.89
C THR A 178 -11.25 2.21 -14.58
N MET A 179 -9.94 2.43 -14.57
CA MET A 179 -9.22 2.89 -13.40
C MET A 179 -8.27 4.04 -13.73
N LYS A 180 -8.22 5.03 -12.85
CA LYS A 180 -7.27 6.15 -12.95
C LYS A 180 -6.44 6.30 -11.70
N LEU A 181 -5.13 6.20 -11.88
CA LEU A 181 -4.15 6.31 -10.81
C LEU A 181 -3.77 7.77 -10.52
N TYR A 182 -3.83 8.14 -9.25
CA TYR A 182 -3.43 9.42 -8.69
C TYR A 182 -2.28 9.22 -7.68
N PRO A 183 -1.03 9.15 -8.17
CA PRO A 183 0.14 8.87 -7.34
C PRO A 183 0.62 10.09 -6.53
N ALA A 184 1.64 9.89 -5.70
CA ALA A 184 2.33 10.95 -4.96
C ALA A 184 1.42 11.87 -4.12
N GLY A 185 0.29 11.33 -3.64
CA GLY A 185 -0.64 12.05 -2.79
C GLY A 185 -1.48 13.11 -3.50
N GLN A 186 -1.69 12.98 -4.82
CA GLN A 186 -2.55 13.89 -5.60
C GLN A 186 -3.99 13.97 -5.06
N LEU A 187 -4.52 12.88 -4.48
CA LEU A 187 -5.80 12.84 -3.78
C LEU A 187 -5.64 12.83 -2.25
N GLY A 188 -4.57 13.45 -1.76
CA GLY A 188 -4.30 13.61 -0.33
C GLY A 188 -2.85 13.28 0.02
N ALA A 189 -2.18 14.22 0.69
CA ALA A 189 -0.77 14.13 0.99
C ALA A 189 -0.43 13.04 2.02
N GLY A 190 0.71 12.38 1.82
CA GLY A 190 1.33 11.53 2.82
C GLY A 190 0.66 10.15 3.01
N PRO A 191 1.36 9.25 3.73
CA PRO A 191 1.01 7.84 3.79
C PRO A 191 0.04 7.46 4.93
N VAL A 192 -0.05 8.27 5.99
CA VAL A 192 -0.73 7.85 7.24
C VAL A 192 -2.25 7.73 7.09
N GLN A 193 -2.88 8.59 6.27
CA GLN A 193 -4.35 8.69 6.22
C GLN A 193 -4.99 7.82 5.13
N GLN A 194 -4.26 6.86 4.55
CA GLN A 194 -4.73 6.11 3.36
C GLN A 194 -5.96 5.23 3.65
N TYR A 195 -6.00 4.55 4.80
CA TYR A 195 -7.19 3.76 5.17
C TYR A 195 -8.42 4.65 5.36
N LYS A 196 -8.25 5.73 6.15
CA LYS A 196 -9.30 6.71 6.38
C LYS A 196 -9.85 7.32 5.08
N ARG A 197 -8.98 7.60 4.10
CA ARG A 197 -9.38 8.10 2.78
C ARG A 197 -10.27 7.13 2.01
N ALA A 198 -10.02 5.82 2.10
CA ALA A 198 -10.90 4.84 1.51
C ALA A 198 -12.25 4.82 2.23
N VAL A 199 -12.26 4.81 3.56
CA VAL A 199 -13.50 4.87 4.36
C VAL A 199 -14.33 6.11 4.01
N GLU A 200 -13.71 7.28 3.90
CA GLU A 200 -14.37 8.56 3.60
C GLU A 200 -14.63 8.81 2.10
N GLY A 201 -14.19 7.91 1.21
CA GLY A 201 -14.42 8.02 -0.24
C GLY A 201 -13.64 9.15 -0.92
N VAL A 202 -12.49 9.57 -0.37
CA VAL A 202 -11.62 10.58 -1.00
C VAL A 202 -11.01 10.08 -2.31
N GLY A 203 -10.69 8.79 -2.35
CA GLY A 203 -10.45 8.03 -3.57
C GLY A 203 -11.23 6.73 -3.48
N ASP A 204 -11.66 6.20 -4.61
CA ASP A 204 -12.43 4.95 -4.65
C ASP A 204 -11.59 3.79 -4.13
N ILE A 205 -10.30 3.76 -4.48
CA ILE A 205 -9.31 2.78 -4.02
C ILE A 205 -8.12 3.52 -3.42
N THR A 206 -7.56 3.00 -2.32
CA THR A 206 -6.34 3.54 -1.72
C THR A 206 -5.29 2.46 -1.48
N PHE A 207 -4.02 2.88 -1.44
CA PHE A 207 -2.88 2.03 -1.04
C PHE A 207 -2.25 2.55 0.23
N GLY A 208 -2.03 1.68 1.21
CA GLY A 208 -1.46 2.06 2.50
C GLY A 208 -0.62 0.98 3.16
N VAL A 209 -0.01 1.38 4.28
CA VAL A 209 0.76 0.50 5.17
C VAL A 209 -0.01 0.44 6.49
N ALA A 210 -0.38 -0.76 6.92
CA ALA A 210 -1.19 -0.95 8.13
C ALA A 210 -0.50 -0.41 9.39
N ALA A 211 0.84 -0.48 9.42
CA ALA A 211 1.67 -0.01 10.53
C ALA A 211 1.58 1.49 10.82
N TYR A 212 1.09 2.31 9.88
CA TYR A 212 0.90 3.75 10.11
C TYR A 212 -0.38 4.07 10.90
N THR A 213 -1.30 3.12 10.98
CA THR A 213 -2.54 3.23 11.78
C THR A 213 -2.74 1.95 12.60
N PRO A 214 -1.80 1.60 13.51
CA PRO A 214 -1.76 0.29 14.16
C PRO A 214 -2.95 0.06 15.11
N ALA A 215 -3.61 1.14 15.56
CA ALA A 215 -4.83 1.04 16.35
C ALA A 215 -6.02 0.45 15.57
N ILE A 216 -6.02 0.55 14.23
CA ILE A 216 -7.05 -0.04 13.36
C ILE A 216 -6.75 -1.52 13.09
N PHE A 217 -5.47 -1.88 13.07
CA PHE A 217 -4.98 -3.19 12.61
C PHE A 217 -4.18 -3.96 13.67
N PRO A 218 -4.62 -4.05 14.94
CA PRO A 218 -3.82 -4.68 15.98
C PRO A 218 -3.50 -6.15 15.70
N LYS A 219 -4.37 -6.94 15.09
CA LYS A 219 -4.10 -8.34 14.73
C LYS A 219 -3.21 -8.44 13.49
N SER A 220 -3.47 -7.67 12.42
CA SER A 220 -2.61 -7.69 11.20
C SER A 220 -1.16 -7.33 11.51
N MET A 221 -0.98 -6.48 12.52
CA MET A 221 0.31 -6.12 13.11
C MET A 221 1.12 -7.38 13.53
N LEU A 222 0.51 -8.48 13.96
CA LEU A 222 1.22 -9.71 14.33
C LEU A 222 1.93 -10.39 13.13
N ALA A 223 1.52 -10.08 11.89
CA ALA A 223 2.19 -10.53 10.67
C ALA A 223 3.46 -9.74 10.32
N ILE A 224 3.82 -8.72 11.11
CA ILE A 224 5.06 -7.95 10.97
C ILE A 224 6.22 -8.58 11.76
N LEU A 225 5.88 -9.38 12.78
CA LEU A 225 6.83 -9.96 13.72
C LEU A 225 7.80 -10.90 13.00
N PRO A 226 9.08 -10.95 13.42
CA PRO A 226 10.04 -11.93 12.92
C PRO A 226 9.49 -13.36 13.03
N GLY A 227 9.66 -14.16 11.98
CA GLY A 227 9.02 -15.47 11.86
C GLY A 227 9.57 -16.33 10.72
N ALA A 228 8.80 -17.34 10.33
CA ALA A 228 9.14 -18.37 9.36
C ALA A 228 8.97 -17.95 7.89
N ALA A 229 8.34 -16.79 7.63
CA ALA A 229 8.09 -16.37 6.27
C ALA A 229 9.39 -15.99 5.54
N GLU A 230 9.54 -16.46 4.30
CA GLU A 230 10.81 -16.33 3.56
C GLU A 230 10.86 -15.12 2.61
N ASN A 231 9.72 -14.73 2.06
CA ASN A 231 9.59 -13.66 1.06
C ASN A 231 8.18 -13.06 1.08
N ALA A 232 7.90 -12.09 0.20
CA ALA A 232 6.61 -11.42 0.18
C ALA A 232 5.47 -12.37 -0.23
N ASP A 233 5.69 -13.30 -1.17
CA ASP A 233 4.69 -14.29 -1.60
C ASP A 233 4.30 -15.24 -0.46
N ASP A 234 5.27 -15.88 0.19
CA ASP A 234 5.02 -16.83 1.28
C ASP A 234 4.30 -16.15 2.46
N SER A 235 4.81 -14.99 2.90
CA SER A 235 4.18 -14.22 3.97
C SER A 235 2.75 -13.78 3.62
N THR A 236 2.52 -13.37 2.36
CA THR A 236 1.18 -13.02 1.88
C THR A 236 0.25 -14.23 1.89
N ARG A 237 0.70 -15.42 1.48
CA ARG A 237 -0.12 -16.65 1.55
C ARG A 237 -0.45 -17.03 2.99
N ARG A 238 0.50 -16.88 3.91
CA ARG A 238 0.29 -17.11 5.35
C ARG A 238 -0.76 -16.17 5.93
N ILE A 239 -0.76 -14.90 5.53
CA ILE A 239 -1.83 -13.94 5.89
C ILE A 239 -3.18 -14.43 5.36
N TRP A 240 -3.27 -14.77 4.07
CA TRP A 240 -4.54 -15.18 3.45
C TRP A 240 -5.09 -16.50 3.96
N ALA A 241 -4.23 -17.46 4.33
CA ALA A 241 -4.64 -18.70 4.98
C ALA A 241 -5.30 -18.46 6.35
N ASN A 242 -5.03 -17.31 6.97
CA ASN A 242 -5.51 -16.92 8.29
C ASN A 242 -6.44 -15.70 8.27
N PHE A 243 -6.77 -15.17 7.08
CA PHE A 243 -7.40 -13.86 6.93
C PHE A 243 -8.80 -13.79 7.51
N ASP A 244 -9.67 -14.73 7.12
CA ASP A 244 -11.05 -14.75 7.59
C ASP A 244 -11.15 -15.01 9.10
N ALA A 245 -10.23 -15.82 9.63
CA ALA A 245 -10.21 -16.19 11.04
C ALA A 245 -9.72 -15.04 11.94
N HIS A 246 -8.79 -14.22 11.46
CA HIS A 246 -8.03 -13.31 12.33
C HIS A 246 -7.99 -11.85 11.87
N PHE A 247 -8.08 -11.54 10.58
CA PHE A 247 -7.81 -10.19 10.06
C PHE A 247 -9.03 -9.51 9.44
N ALA A 248 -10.00 -10.25 8.91
CA ALA A 248 -11.11 -9.68 8.14
C ALA A 248 -11.92 -8.60 8.89
N GLU A 249 -12.11 -8.76 10.20
CA GLU A 249 -12.84 -7.80 11.06
C GLU A 249 -12.19 -6.41 11.06
N GLU A 250 -10.87 -6.32 10.95
CA GLU A 250 -10.12 -5.05 10.97
C GLU A 250 -10.38 -4.19 9.71
N PHE A 251 -10.93 -4.82 8.66
CA PHE A 251 -11.22 -4.20 7.38
C PHE A 251 -12.73 -4.04 7.13
N ALA A 252 -13.58 -4.15 8.15
CA ALA A 252 -15.04 -4.20 8.00
C ALA A 252 -15.66 -2.95 7.34
N ASP A 253 -14.99 -1.79 7.42
CA ASP A 253 -15.46 -0.50 6.89
C ASP A 253 -15.11 -0.28 5.41
N VAL A 254 -14.37 -1.21 4.79
CA VAL A 254 -13.92 -1.12 3.40
C VAL A 254 -14.18 -2.43 2.66
N LYS A 255 -14.05 -2.40 1.33
CA LYS A 255 -13.88 -3.60 0.52
C LYS A 255 -12.39 -3.90 0.40
N VAL A 256 -11.94 -5.03 0.92
CA VAL A 256 -10.55 -5.48 0.76
C VAL A 256 -10.32 -5.86 -0.70
N LEU A 257 -9.29 -5.27 -1.32
CA LEU A 257 -8.81 -5.67 -2.64
C LEU A 257 -7.53 -6.49 -2.53
N ALA A 258 -6.59 -6.06 -1.69
CA ALA A 258 -5.37 -6.80 -1.39
C ALA A 258 -4.89 -6.49 0.03
N VAL A 259 -4.38 -7.50 0.71
CA VAL A 259 -3.51 -7.40 1.90
C VAL A 259 -2.30 -8.29 1.66
N GLY A 260 -1.11 -7.79 1.96
CA GLY A 260 0.13 -8.55 1.74
C GLY A 260 1.33 -7.82 2.33
N THR A 261 2.48 -8.46 2.32
CA THR A 261 3.67 -7.96 3.00
C THR A 261 4.78 -7.48 2.08
N VAL A 262 5.64 -6.61 2.61
CA VAL A 262 6.94 -6.25 2.08
C VAL A 262 8.01 -7.18 2.65
N ALA A 263 8.90 -7.73 1.82
CA ALA A 263 10.05 -8.53 2.27
C ALA A 263 11.15 -7.65 2.89
N GLY A 264 11.18 -7.46 4.21
CA GLY A 264 12.26 -6.74 4.88
C GLY A 264 13.44 -7.65 5.23
N SER A 265 14.67 -7.24 4.95
CA SER A 265 15.86 -8.09 5.13
C SER A 265 17.15 -7.35 5.47
N LEU A 266 17.09 -6.01 5.61
CA LEU A 266 18.27 -5.16 5.76
C LEU A 266 18.11 -4.19 6.93
N PHE A 267 19.23 -3.85 7.57
CA PHE A 267 19.39 -2.55 8.22
C PHE A 267 20.18 -1.63 7.29
N VAL A 268 19.69 -0.41 7.08
CA VAL A 268 20.35 0.61 6.26
C VAL A 268 20.58 1.83 7.14
N GLY A 269 21.84 2.26 7.27
CA GLY A 269 22.19 3.28 8.25
C GLY A 269 23.43 4.11 7.92
N THR A 270 23.67 5.09 8.79
CA THR A 270 24.83 6.01 8.74
C THR A 270 25.95 5.59 9.70
N ARG A 271 25.78 4.46 10.38
CA ARG A 271 26.75 3.81 11.28
C ARG A 271 26.66 2.28 11.15
N ASP A 272 27.72 1.59 11.52
CA ASP A 272 27.71 0.13 11.63
C ASP A 272 26.78 -0.32 12.78
N VAL A 273 25.88 -1.24 12.45
CA VAL A 273 24.89 -1.88 13.34
C VAL A 273 24.90 -3.41 13.16
N SER A 274 25.98 -3.97 12.62
CA SER A 274 26.14 -5.40 12.39
C SER A 274 26.37 -6.23 13.66
N THR A 275 26.51 -5.57 14.80
CA THR A 275 26.71 -6.18 16.13
C THR A 275 25.72 -5.61 17.15
N MET A 276 25.44 -6.35 18.22
CA MET A 276 24.63 -5.85 19.36
C MET A 276 25.23 -4.58 19.96
N GLU A 277 26.55 -4.48 20.03
CA GLU A 277 27.25 -3.28 20.49
C GLU A 277 27.06 -2.09 19.53
N GLY A 278 27.04 -2.36 18.21
CA GLY A 278 26.73 -1.37 17.18
C GLY A 278 25.27 -0.89 17.20
N LEU A 279 24.34 -1.74 17.63
CA LEU A 279 22.93 -1.37 17.81
C LEU A 279 22.70 -0.51 19.05
N LYS A 280 23.54 -0.62 20.08
CA LYS A 280 23.36 0.08 21.35
C LYS A 280 23.24 1.60 21.18
N GLY A 281 22.06 2.14 21.51
CA GLY A 281 21.75 3.57 21.42
C GLY A 281 21.53 4.09 20.00
N ALA A 282 21.57 3.23 18.98
CA ALA A 282 21.27 3.63 17.60
C ALA A 282 19.79 3.97 17.47
N LYS A 283 19.47 5.11 16.86
CA LYS A 283 18.08 5.51 16.57
C LYS A 283 17.59 4.73 15.36
N LEU A 284 16.80 3.69 15.63
CA LEU A 284 16.34 2.73 14.65
C LEU A 284 14.86 2.94 14.34
N VAL A 285 14.53 3.08 13.06
CA VAL A 285 13.13 3.09 12.62
C VAL A 285 12.65 1.65 12.40
N PRO A 286 11.70 1.14 13.21
CA PRO A 286 11.12 -0.18 12.99
C PRO A 286 10.11 -0.17 11.83
N PHE A 287 9.79 -1.34 11.29
CA PHE A 287 8.69 -1.49 10.33
C PHE A 287 7.32 -1.15 10.92
N ALA A 288 7.13 -1.32 12.24
CA ALA A 288 5.90 -0.94 12.90
C ALA A 288 6.12 -0.52 14.36
N ALA A 289 5.25 0.37 14.84
CA ALA A 289 5.38 0.88 16.19
C ALA A 289 5.27 -0.20 17.28
N MET A 290 4.51 -1.26 17.00
CA MET A 290 4.39 -2.42 17.87
C MET A 290 5.70 -3.19 18.10
N THR A 291 6.68 -3.10 17.19
CA THR A 291 7.95 -3.85 17.33
C THR A 291 8.98 -3.09 18.14
N THR A 292 8.58 -1.97 18.76
CA THR A 292 9.38 -1.19 19.72
C THR A 292 10.06 -2.09 20.77
N PRO A 293 9.39 -3.07 21.42
CA PRO A 293 10.06 -3.93 22.40
C PRO A 293 11.19 -4.78 21.80
N ILE A 294 11.09 -5.19 20.53
CA ILE A 294 12.16 -5.88 19.82
C ILE A 294 13.35 -4.94 19.60
N VAL A 295 13.10 -3.71 19.16
CA VAL A 295 14.15 -2.70 18.96
C VAL A 295 14.87 -2.36 20.27
N GLU A 296 14.12 -2.25 21.37
CA GLU A 296 14.67 -2.00 22.70
C GLU A 296 15.50 -3.18 23.20
N ALA A 297 15.03 -4.42 22.98
CA ALA A 297 15.78 -5.63 23.33
C ALA A 297 17.09 -5.75 22.53
N LEU A 298 17.12 -5.29 21.28
CA LEU A 298 18.33 -5.13 20.48
C LEU A 298 19.28 -4.03 20.99
N GLY A 299 18.86 -3.24 22.00
CA GLY A 299 19.63 -2.16 22.60
C GLY A 299 19.52 -0.82 21.86
N ALA A 300 18.73 -0.76 20.79
CA ALA A 300 18.51 0.44 19.98
C ALA A 300 17.39 1.32 20.56
N VAL A 301 17.30 2.55 20.07
CA VAL A 301 16.25 3.52 20.42
C VAL A 301 15.24 3.58 19.28
N PRO A 302 13.99 3.12 19.47
CA PRO A 302 13.00 3.14 18.41
C PRO A 302 12.55 4.56 18.08
N VAL A 303 12.49 4.87 16.78
CA VAL A 303 11.98 6.15 16.26
C VAL A 303 10.88 5.89 15.23
N GLN A 304 9.68 6.40 15.47
CA GLN A 304 8.56 6.20 14.55
C GLN A 304 8.48 7.29 13.49
N MET A 305 8.57 6.88 12.22
CA MET A 305 8.32 7.76 11.08
C MET A 305 7.95 6.95 9.83
N PRO A 306 7.21 7.53 8.89
CA PRO A 306 6.92 6.87 7.62
C PRO A 306 8.15 6.80 6.71
N VAL A 307 8.14 5.84 5.77
CA VAL A 307 9.20 5.66 4.76
C VAL A 307 9.53 6.93 3.97
N THR A 308 8.55 7.80 3.76
CA THR A 308 8.70 9.08 3.07
C THR A 308 9.59 10.08 3.81
N GLU A 309 9.83 9.89 5.11
CA GLU A 309 10.66 10.76 5.94
C GLU A 309 12.04 10.16 6.22
N MET A 310 12.22 8.85 6.03
CA MET A 310 13.44 8.12 6.40
C MET A 310 14.69 8.60 5.66
N TYR A 311 14.60 8.95 4.37
CA TYR A 311 15.73 9.50 3.61
C TYR A 311 16.27 10.78 4.28
N THR A 312 15.38 11.73 4.57
CA THR A 312 15.73 12.97 5.25
C THR A 312 16.18 12.69 6.68
N GLY A 313 15.55 11.73 7.36
CA GLY A 313 15.94 11.28 8.69
C GLY A 313 17.40 10.81 8.74
N LEU A 314 17.81 9.94 7.82
CA LEU A 314 19.19 9.46 7.68
C LEU A 314 20.13 10.61 7.31
N SER A 315 19.77 11.41 6.31
CA SER A 315 20.59 12.53 5.82
C SER A 315 20.86 13.60 6.88
N THR A 316 19.88 13.89 7.73
CA THR A 316 19.98 14.89 8.80
C THR A 316 20.51 14.33 10.12
N GLY A 317 20.66 13.01 10.22
CA GLY A 317 21.03 12.33 11.46
C GLY A 317 19.93 12.34 12.52
N THR A 318 18.67 12.55 12.14
CA THR A 318 17.54 12.41 13.07
C THR A 318 17.31 10.94 13.44
N ILE A 319 17.62 10.03 12.52
CA ILE A 319 17.74 8.58 12.74
C ILE A 319 19.12 8.11 12.29
N ASP A 320 19.59 7.00 12.86
CA ASP A 320 20.90 6.43 12.54
C ASP A 320 20.75 5.22 11.60
N VAL A 321 19.62 4.52 11.69
CA VAL A 321 19.35 3.28 10.94
C VAL A 321 17.84 3.13 10.70
N THR A 322 17.48 2.49 9.60
CA THR A 322 16.13 2.05 9.32
C THR A 322 16.10 0.57 8.92
N THR A 323 15.04 -0.13 9.29
CA THR A 323 14.72 -1.43 8.72
C THR A 323 14.27 -1.27 7.28
N ALA A 324 14.85 -2.04 6.36
CA ALA A 324 14.66 -1.85 4.93
C ALA A 324 14.64 -3.16 4.15
N SER A 325 14.22 -3.04 2.89
CA SER A 325 14.30 -4.06 1.84
C SER A 325 15.26 -3.57 0.76
N TYR A 326 15.67 -4.44 -0.17
CA TYR A 326 16.56 -4.04 -1.27
C TYR A 326 15.96 -2.91 -2.11
N ASN A 327 14.65 -2.93 -2.34
CA ASN A 327 13.95 -1.88 -3.10
C ASN A 327 14.01 -0.49 -2.43
N ASN A 328 14.29 -0.40 -1.13
CA ASN A 328 14.45 0.89 -0.45
C ASN A 328 15.82 1.53 -0.70
N LEU A 329 16.85 0.75 -1.04
CA LEU A 329 18.16 1.31 -1.37
C LEU A 329 18.13 2.07 -2.69
N THR A 330 17.37 1.60 -3.67
CA THR A 330 17.35 2.12 -5.05
C THR A 330 16.19 3.10 -5.28
N PRO A 331 16.05 3.71 -6.48
CA PRO A 331 14.87 4.50 -6.80
C PRO A 331 13.56 3.72 -6.55
N PRO A 332 12.51 4.37 -6.04
CA PRO A 332 12.43 5.82 -5.83
C PRO A 332 12.90 6.30 -4.45
N TRP A 333 13.26 5.40 -3.52
CA TRP A 333 13.58 5.76 -2.13
C TRP A 333 15.03 6.22 -1.94
N ASN A 334 15.95 5.65 -2.73
CA ASN A 334 17.36 6.08 -2.84
C ASN A 334 18.13 6.10 -1.51
N PHE A 335 17.85 5.19 -0.57
CA PHE A 335 18.57 5.19 0.72
C PHE A 335 20.09 4.99 0.55
N TRP A 336 20.55 4.40 -0.54
CA TRP A 336 21.97 4.28 -0.86
C TRP A 336 22.74 5.60 -1.06
N ASP A 337 22.05 6.74 -1.19
CA ASP A 337 22.68 8.04 -1.41
C ASP A 337 23.04 8.71 -0.08
N VAL A 338 22.45 8.24 1.02
CA VAL A 338 22.60 8.78 2.37
C VAL A 338 23.13 7.75 3.37
N ALA A 339 23.04 6.46 3.06
CA ALA A 339 23.59 5.40 3.87
C ALA A 339 25.11 5.30 3.74
N SER A 340 25.78 4.97 4.84
CA SER A 340 27.19 4.57 4.84
C SER A 340 27.36 3.07 5.12
N HIS A 341 26.34 2.39 5.66
CA HIS A 341 26.36 0.96 5.95
C HIS A 341 25.04 0.32 5.52
N VAL A 342 25.14 -0.84 4.90
CA VAL A 342 24.03 -1.75 4.64
C VAL A 342 24.37 -3.08 5.30
N VAL A 343 23.51 -3.54 6.19
CA VAL A 343 23.71 -4.73 7.00
C VAL A 343 22.65 -5.77 6.63
N GLU A 344 23.11 -6.92 6.14
CA GLU A 344 22.29 -8.08 5.79
C GLU A 344 22.31 -9.15 6.88
N ASN A 345 21.46 -10.17 6.72
CA ASN A 345 21.28 -11.25 7.69
C ASN A 345 20.89 -10.71 9.07
N VAL A 346 20.05 -9.68 9.10
CA VAL A 346 19.43 -9.17 10.33
C VAL A 346 18.15 -9.96 10.63
N PRO A 347 17.62 -9.93 11.86
CA PRO A 347 16.29 -10.46 12.13
C PRO A 347 15.26 -9.82 11.20
N VAL A 348 14.67 -10.66 10.36
CA VAL A 348 13.70 -10.27 9.33
C VAL A 348 12.47 -9.66 9.99
N SER A 349 11.94 -8.59 9.40
CA SER A 349 10.67 -7.98 9.80
C SER A 349 9.94 -7.57 8.54
N PHE A 350 8.65 -7.89 8.45
CA PHE A 350 7.83 -7.60 7.27
C PHE A 350 6.96 -6.38 7.54
N ALA A 351 6.60 -5.59 6.54
CA ALA A 351 5.54 -4.59 6.69
C ALA A 351 4.24 -5.09 6.05
N VAL A 352 3.11 -4.99 6.74
CA VAL A 352 1.80 -5.27 6.14
C VAL A 352 1.30 -4.04 5.39
N THR A 353 0.97 -4.26 4.12
CA THR A 353 0.40 -3.26 3.21
C THR A 353 -0.97 -3.70 2.73
N PHE A 354 -1.78 -2.74 2.28
CA PHE A 354 -3.12 -3.00 1.79
C PHE A 354 -3.44 -2.16 0.56
N ALA A 355 -4.31 -2.70 -0.29
CA ALA A 355 -5.13 -1.96 -1.21
C ALA A 355 -6.61 -2.20 -0.83
N VAL A 356 -7.34 -1.12 -0.59
CA VAL A 356 -8.75 -1.20 -0.13
C VAL A 356 -9.61 -0.24 -0.94
N MET A 357 -10.86 -0.61 -1.14
CA MET A 357 -11.86 0.17 -1.85
C MET A 357 -12.91 0.72 -0.88
N ASN A 358 -13.38 1.94 -1.11
CA ASN A 358 -14.52 2.50 -0.40
C ASN A 358 -15.72 1.56 -0.50
N LYS A 359 -16.33 1.23 0.65
CA LYS A 359 -17.41 0.25 0.72
C LYS A 359 -18.66 0.72 -0.01
N GLU A 360 -19.07 1.98 0.16
CA GLU A 360 -20.25 2.55 -0.49
C GLU A 360 -20.08 2.59 -2.02
N ARG A 361 -18.89 2.97 -2.48
CA ARG A 361 -18.54 2.97 -3.89
C ARG A 361 -18.64 1.57 -4.48
N TYR A 362 -18.03 0.56 -3.85
CA TYR A 362 -18.14 -0.83 -4.29
C TYR A 362 -19.61 -1.28 -4.37
N MET A 363 -20.42 -0.93 -3.36
CA MET A 363 -21.85 -1.29 -3.34
C MET A 363 -22.67 -0.55 -4.41
N SER A 364 -22.23 0.63 -4.86
CA SER A 364 -22.89 1.39 -5.94
C SER A 364 -22.67 0.82 -7.34
N LEU A 365 -21.65 -0.02 -7.52
CA LEU A 365 -21.32 -0.63 -8.81
C LEU A 365 -22.43 -1.58 -9.30
N SER A 366 -22.43 -1.88 -10.59
CA SER A 366 -23.26 -2.96 -11.12
C SER A 366 -22.86 -4.32 -10.53
N GLU A 367 -23.78 -5.29 -10.54
CA GLU A 367 -23.47 -6.67 -10.10
C GLU A 367 -22.34 -7.30 -10.93
N GLU A 368 -22.34 -7.03 -12.24
CA GLU A 368 -21.29 -7.47 -13.16
C GLU A 368 -19.91 -6.89 -12.77
N HIS A 369 -19.84 -5.59 -12.51
CA HIS A 369 -18.60 -4.93 -12.07
C HIS A 369 -18.12 -5.43 -10.71
N ARG A 370 -19.03 -5.64 -9.75
CA ARG A 370 -18.65 -6.23 -8.46
C ARG A 370 -18.11 -7.64 -8.63
N ALA A 371 -18.74 -8.49 -9.44
CA ALA A 371 -18.27 -9.85 -9.69
C ALA A 371 -16.85 -9.87 -10.27
N ILE A 372 -16.55 -8.98 -11.24
CA ILE A 372 -15.20 -8.82 -11.79
C ILE A 372 -14.20 -8.43 -10.69
N ILE A 373 -14.55 -7.45 -9.85
CA ILE A 373 -13.70 -7.03 -8.74
C ILE A 373 -13.49 -8.17 -7.75
N ASP A 374 -14.53 -8.93 -7.41
CA ASP A 374 -14.48 -10.03 -6.44
C ASP A 374 -13.58 -11.18 -6.90
N GLU A 375 -13.56 -11.48 -8.20
CA GLU A 375 -12.66 -12.49 -8.78
C GLU A 375 -11.19 -12.06 -8.77
N LEU A 376 -10.92 -10.75 -8.85
CA LEU A 376 -9.57 -10.20 -8.88
C LEU A 376 -9.05 -9.85 -7.48
N ALA A 377 -9.94 -9.46 -6.57
CA ALA A 377 -9.64 -9.10 -5.20
C ALA A 377 -9.26 -10.30 -4.34
N GLY A 378 -8.71 -10.01 -3.17
CA GLY A 378 -8.26 -11.01 -2.22
C GLY A 378 -6.88 -11.56 -2.59
N LEU A 379 -6.72 -12.88 -2.45
CA LEU A 379 -5.43 -13.54 -2.72
C LEU A 379 -4.86 -13.22 -4.12
N PRO A 380 -5.62 -13.21 -5.24
CA PRO A 380 -5.06 -12.92 -6.57
C PRO A 380 -4.36 -11.56 -6.66
N MET A 381 -5.02 -10.46 -6.28
CA MET A 381 -4.39 -9.13 -6.28
C MET A 381 -3.28 -9.04 -5.22
N SER A 382 -3.41 -9.71 -4.09
CA SER A 382 -2.35 -9.81 -3.09
C SER A 382 -1.10 -10.54 -3.57
N LEU A 383 -1.23 -11.57 -4.41
CA LEU A 383 -0.06 -12.21 -5.03
C LEU A 383 0.59 -11.29 -6.07
N LYS A 384 -0.17 -10.43 -6.75
CA LYS A 384 0.40 -9.37 -7.59
C LYS A 384 1.10 -8.27 -6.78
N LEU A 385 0.61 -7.98 -5.58
CA LEU A 385 1.29 -7.11 -4.62
C LEU A 385 2.65 -7.71 -4.23
N ALA A 386 2.67 -8.99 -3.82
CA ALA A 386 3.88 -9.72 -3.48
C ALA A 386 4.88 -9.78 -4.65
N GLU A 387 4.42 -10.18 -5.84
CA GLU A 387 5.21 -10.17 -7.08
C GLU A 387 5.87 -8.81 -7.33
N SER A 388 5.14 -7.72 -7.07
CA SER A 388 5.70 -6.37 -7.24
C SER A 388 6.86 -6.08 -6.30
N PHE A 389 6.79 -6.54 -5.04
CA PHE A 389 7.85 -6.34 -4.04
C PHE A 389 9.05 -7.25 -4.30
N ASP A 390 8.82 -8.55 -4.48
CA ASP A 390 9.89 -9.50 -4.77
C ASP A 390 10.61 -9.14 -6.07
N GLY A 391 9.85 -8.76 -7.12
CA GLY A 391 10.41 -8.30 -8.39
C GLY A 391 11.17 -6.96 -8.28
N ALA A 392 10.77 -6.07 -7.37
CA ALA A 392 11.50 -4.85 -7.09
C ALA A 392 12.82 -5.15 -6.37
N ASP A 393 12.82 -6.03 -5.37
CA ASP A 393 14.03 -6.44 -4.66
C ASP A 393 15.04 -7.11 -5.60
N GLU A 394 14.58 -8.03 -6.47
CA GLU A 394 15.46 -8.65 -7.47
C GLU A 394 16.06 -7.64 -8.46
N ARG A 395 15.29 -6.63 -8.84
CA ARG A 395 15.81 -5.53 -9.67
C ARG A 395 16.83 -4.70 -8.92
N SER A 396 16.55 -4.37 -7.67
CA SER A 396 17.44 -3.59 -6.82
C SER A 396 18.74 -4.30 -6.53
N LYS A 397 18.72 -5.63 -6.29
CA LYS A 397 19.94 -6.46 -6.17
C LYS A 397 20.82 -6.36 -7.41
N ARG A 398 20.24 -6.40 -8.62
CA ARG A 398 21.00 -6.20 -9.87
C ARG A 398 21.61 -4.80 -9.95
N MET A 399 20.83 -3.77 -9.64
CA MET A 399 21.31 -2.38 -9.64
C MET A 399 22.44 -2.18 -8.62
N ILE A 400 22.32 -2.75 -7.42
CA ILE A 400 23.32 -2.70 -6.36
C ILE A 400 24.62 -3.38 -6.80
N ALA A 401 24.53 -4.54 -7.45
CA ALA A 401 25.71 -5.27 -7.94
C ALA A 401 26.49 -4.51 -9.03
N GLU A 402 25.82 -3.63 -9.77
CA GLU A 402 26.41 -2.81 -10.84
C GLU A 402 26.81 -1.40 -10.39
N ALA A 403 26.32 -0.96 -9.22
CA ALA A 403 26.50 0.40 -8.76
C ALA A 403 27.83 0.61 -8.02
N ASP A 404 28.51 1.71 -8.35
CA ASP A 404 29.66 2.21 -7.58
C ASP A 404 29.16 3.20 -6.53
N LYS A 405 28.82 2.66 -5.34
CA LYS A 405 28.27 3.42 -4.21
C LYS A 405 29.20 3.35 -3.01
N ASN A 406 29.18 4.41 -2.20
CA ASN A 406 30.08 4.61 -1.08
C ASN A 406 29.49 4.15 0.27
N TYR A 407 28.87 2.97 0.29
CA TYR A 407 28.43 2.31 1.53
C TYR A 407 29.21 1.01 1.73
N GLU A 408 29.41 0.63 2.99
CA GLU A 408 29.93 -0.68 3.35
C GLU A 408 28.79 -1.69 3.42
N TRP A 409 28.98 -2.84 2.79
CA TRP A 409 28.03 -3.94 2.82
C TRP A 409 28.52 -5.02 3.79
N ILE A 410 27.79 -5.23 4.87
CA ILE A 410 28.18 -6.13 5.97
C ILE A 410 27.12 -7.23 6.09
N VAL A 411 27.56 -8.48 6.23
CA VAL A 411 26.67 -9.59 6.59
C VAL A 411 26.88 -9.89 8.07
N VAL A 412 25.82 -9.83 8.87
CA VAL A 412 25.88 -10.18 10.30
C VAL A 412 26.41 -11.61 10.45
N SER A 413 27.39 -11.80 11.34
CA SER A 413 27.97 -13.11 11.63
C SER A 413 26.94 -14.03 12.28
N ASP A 414 27.11 -15.35 12.16
CA ASP A 414 26.20 -16.31 12.80
C ASP A 414 26.12 -16.12 14.32
N GLU A 415 27.23 -15.73 14.96
CA GLU A 415 27.30 -15.44 16.39
C GLU A 415 26.47 -14.20 16.76
N GLU A 416 26.67 -13.08 16.07
CA GLU A 416 25.90 -11.86 16.32
C GLU A 416 24.44 -12.04 15.96
N ARG A 417 24.15 -12.79 14.89
CA ARG A 417 22.79 -13.12 14.50
C ARG A 417 22.08 -13.90 15.60
N ALA A 418 22.74 -14.90 16.20
CA ALA A 418 22.18 -15.66 17.31
C ALA A 418 21.92 -14.78 18.55
N ARG A 419 22.79 -13.79 18.83
CA ARG A 419 22.56 -12.81 19.89
C ARG A 419 21.35 -11.92 19.60
N MET A 420 21.21 -11.45 18.35
CA MET A 420 20.06 -10.66 17.91
C MET A 420 18.76 -11.48 17.99
N ASP A 421 18.76 -12.74 17.56
CA ASP A 421 17.58 -13.61 17.63
C ASP A 421 17.15 -13.87 19.08
N ALA A 422 18.10 -14.01 20.02
CA ALA A 422 17.79 -14.14 21.44
C ALA A 422 17.12 -12.88 22.01
N ALA A 423 17.61 -11.69 21.63
CA ALA A 423 16.99 -10.42 21.99
C ALA A 423 15.60 -10.24 21.36
N VAL A 424 15.42 -10.64 20.10
CA VAL A 424 14.13 -10.63 19.42
C VAL A 424 13.13 -11.52 20.16
N ALA A 425 13.54 -12.71 20.61
CA ALA A 425 12.67 -13.60 21.38
C ALA A 425 12.18 -12.94 22.69
N GLU A 426 13.05 -12.22 23.40
CA GLU A 426 12.65 -11.44 24.58
C GLU A 426 11.65 -10.34 24.22
N GLY A 427 11.91 -9.60 23.14
CA GLY A 427 11.01 -8.57 22.64
C GLY A 427 9.63 -9.12 22.23
N LEU A 428 9.57 -10.32 21.64
CA LEU A 428 8.31 -10.99 21.28
C LEU A 428 7.48 -11.31 22.52
N GLU A 429 8.08 -11.80 23.60
CA GLU A 429 7.38 -12.06 24.85
C GLU A 429 6.78 -10.78 25.46
N ALA A 430 7.52 -9.68 25.41
CA ALA A 430 7.00 -8.37 25.83
C ALA A 430 5.82 -7.89 24.97
N ILE A 431 5.87 -8.13 23.65
CA ILE A 431 4.77 -7.82 22.73
C ILE A 431 3.54 -8.66 23.07
N PHE A 432 3.67 -9.97 23.29
CA PHE A 432 2.53 -10.81 23.64
C PHE A 432 1.89 -10.39 24.96
N ALA A 433 2.70 -10.01 25.95
CA ALA A 433 2.20 -9.47 27.21
C ALA A 433 1.43 -8.14 27.04
N ASP A 434 1.91 -7.22 26.19
CA ASP A 434 1.18 -5.99 25.85
C ASP A 434 -0.18 -6.29 25.21
N TYR A 435 -0.22 -7.24 24.27
CA TYR A 435 -1.44 -7.63 23.59
C TYR A 435 -2.47 -8.24 24.55
N GLU A 436 -2.04 -9.11 25.46
CA GLU A 436 -2.90 -9.67 26.49
C GLU A 436 -3.45 -8.58 27.41
N ALA A 437 -2.61 -7.64 27.85
CA ALA A 437 -3.02 -6.50 28.68
C ALA A 437 -4.04 -5.58 27.98
N ARG A 438 -4.03 -5.54 26.64
CA ARG A 438 -4.99 -4.79 25.79
C ARG A 438 -6.25 -5.59 25.42
N GLY A 439 -6.38 -6.83 25.91
CA GLY A 439 -7.55 -7.68 25.68
C GLY A 439 -7.49 -8.53 24.40
N ILE A 440 -6.33 -8.63 23.75
CA ILE A 440 -6.09 -9.49 22.58
C ILE A 440 -5.34 -10.74 23.04
N ALA A 441 -6.02 -11.60 23.81
CA ALA A 441 -5.41 -12.75 24.46
C ALA A 441 -4.91 -13.83 23.47
N ASN A 442 -5.42 -13.86 22.24
CA ASN A 442 -5.04 -14.83 21.22
C ASN A 442 -3.86 -14.36 20.32
N ALA A 443 -3.10 -13.34 20.72
CA ALA A 443 -1.99 -12.82 19.91
C ALA A 443 -0.92 -13.88 19.59
N ARG A 444 -0.57 -14.72 20.57
CA ARG A 444 0.38 -15.82 20.35
C ARG A 444 -0.17 -16.86 19.40
N GLU A 445 -1.44 -17.22 19.53
CA GLU A 445 -2.13 -18.17 18.62
C GLU A 445 -2.09 -17.66 17.18
N ILE A 446 -2.43 -16.39 16.96
CA ILE A 446 -2.39 -15.75 15.63
C ILE A 446 -0.96 -15.77 15.08
N TYR A 447 0.03 -15.38 15.89
CA TYR A 447 1.44 -15.42 15.50
C TYR A 447 1.87 -16.85 15.12
N GLU A 448 1.58 -17.85 15.93
CA GLU A 448 1.89 -19.25 15.62
C GLU A 448 1.18 -19.73 14.36
N ALA A 449 -0.06 -19.30 14.11
CA ALA A 449 -0.81 -19.64 12.91
C ALA A 449 -0.18 -19.09 11.63
N LEU A 450 0.44 -17.92 11.70
CA LEU A 450 1.21 -17.34 10.60
C LEU A 450 2.55 -18.09 10.36
N ASN A 451 3.07 -18.80 11.36
CA ASN A 451 4.37 -19.46 11.35
C ASN A 451 4.34 -20.98 11.13
N ARG A 452 3.15 -21.59 11.05
CA ARG A 452 2.96 -22.98 10.61
C ARG A 452 3.04 -23.07 9.09
#